data_AF-A0A7E4VI41-F1
#
_entry.id   AF-A0A7E4VI41-F1
#
_cell.length_a   1.000
_cell.length_b   1.000
_cell.length_c   1.000
_cell.angle_alpha   90.00
_cell.angle_beta   90.00
_cell.angle_gamma   90.00
#
_symmetry.space_group_name_H-M   'P 1'
#
loop_
_entity.id
_entity.type
_entity.pdbx_description
1 polymer ?
#
loop_
_entity_poly.entity_id
_entity_poly.type
_entity_poly.pdbx_seq_one_letter_code
_entity_poly.pdbx_strand_id
1 'polypeptide(L)'
;MTADDLKKLNKDKKLIKKLAKGYDAFLASESLIKQIPRILGPGLNKAGKFPSVLSHNDNMVAKVDEIKATVKFQMKKVLCLSVAIGHVEMTQEELVANVSLGVNFLVSLLKKNWQNVRALNVKSTMGPPSRLY
;
A
#
# COMPACT_ATOMS: atom_id res chain seq x y z
N MET A 1 4.40 -21.35 0.09
CA MET A 1 4.75 -21.44 1.52
C MET A 1 3.58 -22.07 2.24
N THR A 2 3.80 -23.20 2.90
CA THR A 2 2.77 -23.95 3.62
C THR A 2 2.54 -23.35 5.01
N ALA A 3 1.39 -23.61 5.62
CA ALA A 3 1.02 -23.06 6.93
C ALA A 3 2.05 -23.41 8.04
N ASP A 4 2.72 -24.55 7.93
CA ASP A 4 3.71 -24.98 8.91
C ASP A 4 5.07 -24.28 8.74
N ASP A 5 5.40 -23.81 7.53
CA ASP A 5 6.58 -22.97 7.31
C ASP A 5 6.37 -21.56 7.86
N LEU A 6 5.13 -21.05 7.76
CA LEU A 6 4.74 -19.77 8.37
C LEU A 6 4.81 -19.82 9.90
N LYS A 7 4.51 -20.97 10.53
CA LYS A 7 4.67 -21.17 11.98
C LYS A 7 6.13 -21.22 12.41
N LYS A 8 7.01 -21.86 11.63
CA LYS A 8 8.46 -21.90 11.90
C LYS A 8 9.07 -20.50 11.88
N LEU A 9 8.58 -19.63 10.98
CA LEU A 9 9.02 -18.24 10.85
C LEU A 9 8.68 -17.35 12.07
N ASN A 10 7.70 -17.72 12.90
CA ASN A 10 7.32 -16.94 14.09
C ASN A 10 8.45 -16.85 15.13
N LYS A 11 9.28 -17.90 15.23
CA LYS A 11 10.37 -17.95 16.22
C LYS A 11 11.47 -16.93 15.89
N ASP A 12 11.63 -16.58 14.61
CA ASP A 12 12.71 -15.71 14.13
C ASP A 12 12.23 -14.35 13.63
N LYS A 13 12.19 -13.38 14.55
CA LYS A 13 11.88 -11.97 14.24
C LYS A 13 12.78 -11.37 13.14
N LYS A 14 14.02 -11.87 12.97
CA LYS A 14 14.95 -11.42 11.92
C LYS A 14 14.52 -11.86 10.53
N LEU A 15 14.08 -13.12 10.38
CA LEU A 15 13.62 -13.67 9.11
C LEU A 15 12.30 -13.00 8.68
N ILE A 16 11.38 -12.74 9.61
CA ILE A 16 10.14 -11.99 9.33
C ILE A 16 10.47 -10.58 8.82
N LYS A 17 11.42 -9.88 9.44
CA LYS A 17 11.85 -8.55 8.98
C LYS A 17 12.51 -8.60 7.60
N LYS A 18 13.25 -9.66 7.29
CA LYS A 18 13.88 -9.86 5.96
C LYS A 18 12.81 -10.11 4.89
N LEU A 19 11.82 -10.96 5.19
CA LEU A 19 10.67 -11.22 4.32
C LEU A 19 9.84 -9.95 4.07
N ALA A 20 9.53 -9.19 5.12
CA ALA A 20 8.79 -7.93 5.01
C ALA A 20 9.53 -6.85 4.21
N LYS A 21 10.86 -6.91 4.14
CA LYS A 21 11.67 -6.02 3.31
C LYS A 21 11.80 -6.49 1.86
N GLY A 22 11.72 -7.80 1.61
CA GLY A 22 11.91 -8.38 0.28
C GLY A 22 10.71 -8.25 -0.65
N TYR A 23 9.50 -8.09 -0.11
CA TYR A 23 8.26 -8.00 -0.89
C TYR A 23 7.40 -6.83 -0.44
N ASP A 24 6.73 -6.15 -1.38
CA ASP A 24 5.90 -4.97 -1.09
C ASP A 24 4.46 -5.28 -0.71
N ALA A 25 3.90 -6.34 -1.29
CA ALA A 25 2.57 -6.83 -0.98
C ALA A 25 2.58 -8.34 -0.71
N PHE A 26 1.66 -8.79 0.14
CA PHE A 26 1.44 -10.20 0.43
C PHE A 26 -0.01 -10.55 0.10
N LEU A 27 -0.21 -11.72 -0.49
CA LEU A 27 -1.53 -12.31 -0.73
C LEU A 27 -1.72 -13.49 0.22
N ALA A 28 -2.91 -13.59 0.81
CA ALA A 28 -3.29 -14.69 1.67
C ALA A 28 -4.64 -15.26 1.28
N SER A 29 -4.78 -16.59 1.37
CA SER A 29 -6.08 -17.25 1.24
C SER A 29 -7.01 -16.87 2.39
N GLU A 30 -8.32 -16.90 2.14
CA GLU A 30 -9.35 -16.68 3.17
C GLU A 30 -9.19 -17.58 4.40
N SER A 31 -8.74 -18.82 4.19
CA SER A 31 -8.49 -19.78 5.27
C SER A 31 -7.34 -19.36 6.19
N LEU A 32 -6.33 -18.67 5.66
CA LEU A 32 -5.11 -18.31 6.40
C LEU A 32 -5.16 -16.89 6.98
N ILE A 33 -5.94 -15.97 6.40
CA ILE A 33 -5.91 -14.57 6.83
C ILE A 33 -6.29 -14.36 8.30
N LYS A 34 -7.22 -15.15 8.83
CA LYS A 34 -7.63 -15.11 10.25
C LYS A 34 -6.51 -15.57 11.19
N GLN A 35 -5.62 -16.44 10.72
CA GLN A 35 -4.53 -17.02 11.51
C GLN A 35 -3.25 -16.18 11.43
N ILE A 36 -3.09 -15.35 10.40
CA ILE A 36 -1.89 -14.54 10.15
C ILE A 36 -1.49 -13.64 11.33
N PRO A 37 -2.41 -12.89 12.00
CA PRO A 37 -2.04 -12.08 13.16
C PRO A 37 -1.43 -12.90 14.31
N ARG A 38 -1.88 -14.15 14.48
CA ARG A 38 -1.40 -15.06 15.53
C ARG A 38 -0.09 -15.75 15.14
N ILE A 39 0.06 -16.10 13.87
CA ILE A 39 1.21 -16.85 13.34
C ILE A 39 2.41 -15.94 13.06
N LEU A 40 2.21 -14.79 12.40
CA LEU A 40 3.30 -13.88 12.02
C LEU A 40 3.48 -12.72 13.01
N GLY A 41 2.65 -12.67 14.05
CA GLY A 41 2.70 -11.67 15.10
C GLY A 41 2.58 -10.23 14.56
N PRO A 42 2.94 -9.22 15.37
CA PRO A 42 2.85 -7.82 14.96
C PRO A 42 3.89 -7.41 13.89
N GLY A 43 4.80 -8.31 13.48
CA GLY A 43 5.92 -7.99 12.60
C GLY A 43 5.49 -7.45 11.23
N LEU A 44 4.52 -8.10 10.59
CA LEU A 44 3.98 -7.67 9.29
C LEU A 44 3.05 -6.46 9.41
N ASN A 45 2.24 -6.39 10.46
CA ASN A 45 1.34 -5.25 10.68
C ASN A 45 2.12 -3.96 10.98
N LYS A 46 3.19 -4.04 11.78
CA LYS A 46 4.08 -2.91 12.05
C LYS A 46 4.83 -2.42 10.80
N ALA A 47 5.07 -3.31 9.84
CA ALA A 47 5.64 -2.96 8.55
C ALA A 47 4.62 -2.36 7.56
N GLY A 48 3.31 -2.35 7.89
CA GLY A 48 2.25 -1.82 7.04
C GLY A 48 1.84 -2.73 5.87
N LYS A 49 2.45 -3.92 5.78
CA LYS A 49 2.31 -4.92 4.70
C LYS A 49 1.37 -6.06 5.12
N PHE A 50 0.19 -5.72 5.61
CA PHE A 50 -0.81 -6.73 5.95
C PHE A 50 -1.34 -7.39 4.66
N PRO A 51 -1.45 -8.73 4.61
CA PRO A 51 -1.85 -9.41 3.38
C PRO A 51 -3.26 -9.05 2.90
N SER A 52 -3.44 -8.95 1.60
CA SER A 52 -4.75 -8.86 0.95
C SER A 52 -5.37 -10.25 0.77
N VAL A 53 -6.70 -10.31 0.77
CA VAL A 53 -7.46 -11.56 0.63
C VAL A 53 -7.49 -11.98 -0.83
N LEU A 54 -7.15 -13.24 -1.06
CA LEU A 54 -7.40 -13.96 -2.31
C LEU A 54 -8.54 -14.96 -2.07
N SER A 55 -9.65 -14.79 -2.80
CA SER A 55 -10.71 -15.80 -2.82
C SER A 55 -10.31 -16.94 -3.76
N HIS A 56 -10.86 -18.14 -3.53
CA HIS A 56 -10.53 -19.32 -4.34
C HIS A 56 -11.04 -19.23 -5.79
N ASN A 57 -12.04 -18.38 -6.03
CA ASN A 57 -12.61 -18.14 -7.37
C ASN A 57 -11.90 -17.01 -8.14
N ASP A 58 -11.00 -16.27 -7.51
CA ASP A 58 -10.34 -15.13 -8.15
C ASP A 58 -9.12 -15.56 -8.96
N ASN A 59 -8.92 -14.94 -10.13
CA ASN A 59 -7.69 -15.12 -10.87
C ASN A 59 -6.52 -14.45 -10.14
N MET A 60 -5.52 -15.25 -9.74
CA MET A 60 -4.33 -14.78 -9.04
C MET A 60 -3.57 -13.72 -9.83
N VAL A 61 -3.48 -13.87 -11.16
CA VAL A 61 -2.70 -12.96 -12.01
C VAL A 61 -3.35 -11.58 -12.03
N ALA A 62 -4.68 -11.54 -12.20
CA ALA A 62 -5.44 -10.29 -12.22
C ALA A 62 -5.30 -9.52 -10.89
N LYS A 63 -5.43 -10.21 -9.75
CA LYS A 63 -5.25 -9.58 -8.44
C LYS A 63 -3.82 -9.08 -8.19
N VAL A 64 -2.82 -9.80 -8.70
CA VAL A 64 -1.43 -9.34 -8.60
C VAL A 64 -1.24 -8.03 -9.36
N ASP A 65 -1.81 -7.92 -10.56
CA ASP A 65 -1.68 -6.71 -11.38
C ASP A 65 -2.50 -5.55 -10.82
N GLU A 66 -3.68 -5.81 -10.26
CA GLU A 66 -4.45 -4.81 -9.50
C GLU A 66 -3.64 -4.26 -8.31
N ILE A 67 -2.99 -5.14 -7.54
CA ILE A 67 -2.19 -4.73 -6.38
C ILE A 67 -0.96 -3.94 -6.80
N LYS A 68 -0.32 -4.29 -7.92
CA LYS A 68 0.81 -3.51 -8.47
C LYS A 68 0.38 -2.11 -8.89
N ALA A 69 -0.82 -1.97 -9.48
CA ALA A 69 -1.36 -0.69 -9.93
C ALA A 69 -1.99 0.14 -8.79
N THR A 70 -2.20 -0.46 -7.61
CA THR A 70 -2.85 0.21 -6.48
C THR A 70 -1.84 0.88 -5.57
N VAL A 71 -2.12 2.14 -5.23
CA VAL A 71 -1.33 2.89 -4.24
C VAL A 71 -2.09 3.02 -2.92
N LYS A 72 -1.45 2.62 -1.82
CA LYS A 72 -2.06 2.63 -0.49
C LYS A 72 -1.88 3.99 0.20
N PHE A 73 -2.97 4.72 0.40
CA PHE A 73 -3.01 5.87 1.28
C PHE A 73 -3.15 5.41 2.74
N GLN A 74 -2.12 5.62 3.56
CA GLN A 74 -2.20 5.34 5.00
C GLN A 74 -1.99 6.61 5.81
N MET A 75 -3.09 7.15 6.35
CA MET A 75 -3.02 8.23 7.33
C MET A 75 -2.50 7.69 8.67
N LYS A 76 -1.31 8.14 9.07
CA LYS A 76 -0.79 7.94 10.44
C LYS A 76 -1.21 9.13 11.31
N LYS A 77 -0.63 9.28 12.50
CA LYS A 77 -0.77 10.47 13.37
C LYS A 77 -0.08 11.73 12.80
N VAL A 78 0.08 11.84 11.48
CA VAL A 78 0.77 12.95 10.81
C VAL A 78 -0.20 13.57 9.81
N LEU A 79 -0.20 14.89 9.72
CA LEU A 79 -1.10 15.68 8.87
C LEU A 79 -0.68 15.71 7.39
N CYS A 80 0.58 15.41 7.10
CA CYS A 80 1.13 15.35 5.75
C CYS A 80 1.26 13.91 5.27
N LEU A 81 0.81 13.66 4.04
CA LEU A 81 0.95 12.39 3.35
C LEU A 81 1.76 12.61 2.07
N SER A 82 2.65 11.68 1.76
CA SER A 82 3.41 11.68 0.51
C SER A 82 3.28 10.32 -0.12
N VAL A 83 2.82 10.31 -1.36
CA VAL A 83 2.45 9.11 -2.09
C VAL A 83 3.01 9.20 -3.49
N ALA A 84 3.54 8.09 -4.01
CA ALA A 84 4.00 8.00 -5.39
C ALA A 84 2.80 7.76 -6.31
N ILE A 85 2.64 8.62 -7.32
CA ILE A 85 1.46 8.61 -8.23
C ILE A 85 1.87 8.19 -9.65
N GLY A 86 3.17 8.12 -9.95
CA GLY A 86 3.65 7.65 -11.26
C GLY A 86 5.16 7.52 -11.37
N HIS A 87 5.59 7.03 -12.53
CA HIS A 87 6.98 6.82 -12.92
C HIS A 87 7.36 7.70 -14.12
N VAL A 88 8.66 7.84 -14.39
CA VAL A 88 9.19 8.68 -15.47
C VAL A 88 8.82 8.14 -16.87
N GLU A 89 8.53 6.84 -16.97
CA GLU A 89 8.14 6.17 -18.23
C GLU A 89 6.67 6.39 -18.60
N MET A 90 5.85 6.97 -17.71
CA MET A 90 4.44 7.27 -17.99
C MET A 90 4.29 8.56 -18.80
N THR A 91 3.25 8.64 -19.61
CA THR A 91 2.93 9.83 -20.39
C THR A 91 2.36 10.94 -19.50
N GLN A 92 2.44 12.19 -19.97
CA GLN A 92 1.93 13.35 -19.21
C GLN A 92 0.42 13.24 -18.94
N GLU A 93 -0.35 12.71 -19.90
CA GLU A 93 -1.80 12.55 -19.77
C GLU A 93 -2.17 11.54 -18.68
N GLU A 94 -1.48 10.39 -18.64
CA GLU A 94 -1.65 9.37 -17.60
C GLU A 94 -1.28 9.91 -16.21
N LEU A 95 -0.20 10.70 -16.12
CA LEU A 95 0.21 11.32 -14.86
C LEU A 95 -0.85 12.30 -14.34
N VAL A 96 -1.42 13.13 -15.21
CA VAL A 96 -2.48 14.08 -14.82
C VAL A 96 -3.74 13.32 -14.37
N ALA A 97 -4.13 12.27 -15.10
CA ALA A 97 -5.26 11.43 -14.73
C ALA A 97 -5.05 10.78 -13.36
N ASN A 98 -3.87 10.20 -13.11
CA ASN A 98 -3.52 9.56 -11.85
C ASN A 98 -3.50 10.56 -10.68
N VAL A 99 -2.96 11.77 -10.89
CA VAL A 99 -2.95 12.84 -9.88
C VAL A 99 -4.36 13.26 -9.53
N SER A 100 -5.23 13.48 -10.52
CA SER A 100 -6.62 13.87 -10.28
C SER A 100 -7.39 12.78 -9.52
N LEU A 101 -7.24 11.52 -9.93
CA LEU A 101 -7.89 10.38 -9.28
C LEU A 101 -7.41 10.24 -7.83
N GLY A 102 -6.10 10.30 -7.59
CA GLY A 102 -5.50 10.20 -6.26
C GLY A 102 -5.94 11.33 -5.32
N VAL A 103 -5.97 12.57 -5.80
CA VAL A 103 -6.43 13.72 -5.02
C VAL A 103 -7.92 13.61 -4.69
N ASN A 104 -8.77 13.30 -5.67
CA ASN A 104 -10.21 13.19 -5.47
C ASN A 104 -10.57 12.06 -4.50
N PHE A 105 -9.93 10.90 -4.62
CA PHE A 105 -10.11 9.79 -3.70
C PHE A 105 -9.70 10.19 -2.27
N LEU A 106 -8.55 10.82 -2.09
CA LEU A 106 -8.10 11.27 -0.76
C LEU A 106 -9.05 12.28 -0.14
N VAL A 107 -9.51 13.25 -0.94
CA VAL A 107 -10.45 14.30 -0.48
C VAL A 107 -11.77 13.68 -0.04
N SER A 108 -12.31 12.70 -0.77
CA SER A 108 -13.57 12.03 -0.41
C SER A 108 -13.53 11.28 0.93
N LEU A 109 -12.34 10.90 1.41
CA LEU A 109 -12.16 10.21 2.69
C LEU A 109 -12.14 11.19 3.89
N LEU A 110 -12.01 12.50 3.65
CA LEU A 110 -11.93 13.51 4.71
C LEU A 110 -13.33 14.05 5.04
N LYS A 111 -13.67 14.12 6.33
CA LYS A 111 -15.00 14.57 6.82
C LYS A 111 -15.47 15.95 6.32
N LYS A 112 -14.55 16.81 5.86
CA LYS A 112 -14.86 18.15 5.31
C LYS A 112 -14.30 18.35 3.89
N ASN A 113 -13.95 17.26 3.20
CA ASN A 113 -13.41 17.29 1.84
C ASN A 113 -12.28 18.34 1.69
N TRP A 114 -12.42 19.26 0.74
CA TRP A 114 -11.45 20.30 0.39
C TRP A 114 -11.18 21.31 1.51
N GLN A 115 -12.11 21.54 2.44
CA GLN A 115 -11.86 22.45 3.57
C GLN A 115 -10.80 21.92 4.53
N ASN A 116 -10.56 20.61 4.51
CA ASN A 116 -9.53 19.98 5.34
C ASN A 116 -8.17 19.90 4.62
N VAL A 117 -8.09 20.33 3.36
CA VAL A 117 -6.86 20.37 2.56
C VAL A 117 -6.33 21.80 2.58
N ARG A 118 -5.16 22.02 3.18
CA ARG A 118 -4.52 23.35 3.22
C ARG A 118 -3.65 23.62 2.00
N ALA A 119 -2.92 22.61 1.56
CA ALA A 119 -2.03 22.71 0.40
C ALA A 119 -1.81 21.34 -0.24
N LEU A 120 -1.62 21.34 -1.56
CA LEU A 120 -1.23 20.17 -2.35
C LEU A 120 0.06 20.50 -3.11
N ASN A 121 1.08 19.67 -2.89
CA ASN A 121 2.38 19.83 -3.55
C ASN A 121 2.70 18.58 -4.35
N VAL A 122 3.12 18.77 -5.60
CA VAL A 122 3.70 17.72 -6.43
C VAL A 122 5.18 17.96 -6.53
N LYS A 123 5.98 16.92 -6.30
CA LYS A 123 7.43 16.98 -6.46
C LYS A 123 7.93 15.77 -7.22
N SER A 124 9.00 15.96 -7.98
CA SER A 124 9.78 14.87 -8.55
C SER A 124 10.81 14.36 -7.53
N THR A 125 11.39 13.18 -7.74
CA THR A 125 12.39 12.59 -6.84
C THR A 125 13.58 13.53 -6.57
N MET A 126 14.00 14.28 -7.60
CA MET A 126 15.15 15.20 -7.55
C MET A 126 14.77 16.66 -7.85
N GLY A 127 13.47 16.95 -8.00
CA GLY A 127 12.98 18.27 -8.44
C GLY A 127 12.46 19.14 -7.30
N PRO A 128 12.41 20.47 -7.49
CA PRO A 128 11.75 21.36 -6.55
C PRO A 128 10.24 21.04 -6.48
N PRO A 129 9.59 21.23 -5.32
CA PRO A 129 8.16 21.04 -5.18
C PRO A 129 7.38 22.15 -5.89
N SER A 130 6.38 21.76 -6.68
CA SER A 130 5.41 22.64 -7.31
C SER A 130 4.09 22.57 -6.53
N ARG A 131 3.58 23.73 -6.13
CA ARG A 131 2.31 23.84 -5.41
C ARG A 131 1.14 23.91 -6.38
N LEU A 132 0.16 23.03 -6.21
CA LEU A 132 -1.08 22.98 -6.99
C LEU A 132 -2.23 23.70 -6.27
N TYR A 133 -2.26 23.65 -4.93
CA TYR A 133 -3.29 24.24 -4.05
C TYR A 133 -2.64 24.68 -2.74
#